data_AF-D8JBS1-F1
#
_entry.id   AF-D8JBS1-F1
#
_cell.length_a   1.000
_cell.length_b   1.000
_cell.length_c   1.000
_cell.angle_alpha   90.00
_cell.angle_beta   90.00
_cell.angle_gamma   90.00
#
_symmetry.space_group_name_H-M   'P 1'
#
loop_
_entity.id
_entity.type
_entity.pdbx_description
1 polymer ?
#
loop_
_entity_poly.entity_id
_entity_poly.type
_entity_poly.pdbx_seq_one_letter_code
_entity_poly.pdbx_strand_id
1 'polypeptide(L)'
;MATVNVIGGVRYGLDLIIYIFVIGLATGLGLLLGIAIGGVDNMVFSLVGGLIALASFLAFYAGMMGILYKVIADGVTVGIEAVNEPSETRTPPRPK
;
A
#
# COMPACT_ATOMS: atom_id res chain seq x y z
N MET A 1 26.39 -12.73 3.90
CA MET A 1 25.02 -12.70 4.47
C MET A 1 24.68 -11.23 4.61
N ALA A 2 23.76 -10.71 3.79
CA ALA A 2 23.32 -9.33 3.90
C ALA A 2 22.66 -9.16 5.28
N THR A 3 23.14 -8.21 6.07
CA THR A 3 22.54 -7.89 7.37
C THR A 3 21.19 -7.23 7.10
N VAL A 4 20.12 -8.02 7.11
CA VAL A 4 18.78 -7.50 6.87
C VAL A 4 18.39 -6.63 8.05
N ASN A 5 18.15 -5.34 7.81
CA ASN A 5 17.71 -4.43 8.87
C ASN A 5 16.26 -4.74 9.24
N VAL A 6 16.07 -5.64 10.20
CA VAL A 6 14.77 -6.11 10.68
C VAL A 6 13.87 -4.95 11.12
N ILE A 7 14.45 -3.92 11.75
CA ILE A 7 13.72 -2.72 12.18
C ILE A 7 13.15 -1.95 11.00
N GLY A 8 13.90 -1.86 9.88
CA GLY A 8 13.44 -1.24 8.65
C GLY A 8 12.26 -2.00 8.02
N GLY A 9 12.36 -3.33 7.95
CA GLY A 9 11.29 -4.18 7.42
C GLY A 9 10.00 -4.09 8.24
N VAL A 10 10.10 -4.04 9.57
CA VAL A 10 8.93 -3.88 10.46
C VAL A 10 8.25 -2.53 10.28
N ARG A 11 9.03 -1.43 10.20
CA ARG A 11 8.47 -0.09 9.94
C ARG A 11 7.76 -0.03 8.60
N TYR A 12 8.38 -0.57 7.55
CA TYR A 12 7.78 -0.64 6.22
C TYR A 12 6.45 -1.42 6.22
N GLY A 13 6.41 -2.57 6.90
CA GLY A 13 5.18 -3.34 7.05
C GLY A 13 4.08 -2.59 7.81
N LEU A 14 4.43 -1.88 8.89
CA LEU A 14 3.50 -1.04 9.64
C LEU A 14 2.92 0.08 8.77
N ASP A 15 3.78 0.77 8.00
CA ASP A 15 3.34 1.82 7.09
C ASP A 15 2.39 1.28 6.03
N LEU A 16 2.66 0.08 5.50
CA LEU A 16 1.78 -0.58 4.54
C LEU A 16 0.40 -0.91 5.15
N ILE A 17 0.38 -1.42 6.39
CA ILE A 17 -0.86 -1.73 7.11
C ILE A 17 -1.67 -0.47 7.35
N ILE A 18 -1.03 0.62 7.81
CA ILE A 18 -1.69 1.92 7.99
C ILE A 18 -2.28 2.41 6.68
N TYR A 19 -1.53 2.28 5.58
CA TYR A 19 -2.00 2.73 4.27
C TYR A 19 -3.21 1.92 3.78
N ILE A 20 -3.17 0.59 3.90
CA ILE A 20 -4.30 -0.30 3.60
C ILE A 20 -5.51 0.06 4.48
N PHE A 21 -5.28 0.30 5.77
CA PHE A 21 -6.32 0.66 6.71
C PHE A 21 -6.98 1.99 6.34
N VAL A 22 -6.20 3.03 6.02
CA VAL A 22 -6.71 4.35 5.62
C VAL A 22 -7.53 4.26 4.33
N ILE A 23 -7.02 3.56 3.31
CA ILE A 23 -7.76 3.35 2.06
C ILE A 23 -9.04 2.59 2.34
N GLY A 24 -8.95 1.44 3.02
CA GLY A 24 -10.10 0.59 3.33
C GLY A 24 -11.16 1.32 4.14
N LEU A 25 -10.77 2.17 5.08
CA LEU A 25 -11.69 2.97 5.89
C LEU A 25 -12.35 4.08 5.04
N ALA A 26 -11.58 4.83 4.26
CA ALA A 26 -12.11 5.90 3.41
C ALA A 26 -13.10 5.37 2.36
N THR A 27 -12.71 4.32 1.63
CA THR A 27 -13.56 3.73 0.59
C THR A 27 -14.67 2.87 1.17
N GLY A 28 -14.44 2.22 2.32
CA GLY A 28 -15.45 1.44 3.02
C GLY A 28 -16.58 2.31 3.56
N LEU A 29 -16.27 3.49 4.12
CA LEU A 29 -17.28 4.47 4.51
C LEU A 29 -18.07 4.99 3.30
N GLY A 30 -17.38 5.28 2.19
CA GLY A 30 -18.05 5.67 0.94
C GLY A 30 -19.00 4.59 0.41
N LEU A 31 -18.58 3.32 0.48
CA LEU A 31 -19.42 2.19 0.07
C LEU A 31 -20.66 2.06 0.96
N LEU A 32 -20.49 2.12 2.29
CA LEU A 32 -21.59 2.08 3.26
C LEU A 32 -22.59 3.22 3.04
N LEU A 33 -22.10 4.43 2.82
CA LEU A 33 -22.93 5.59 2.51
C LEU A 33 -23.69 5.40 1.20
N GLY A 34 -23.02 4.89 0.16
CA GLY A 34 -23.65 4.59 -1.12
C GLY A 34 -24.79 3.58 -0.98
N ILE A 35 -24.59 2.51 -0.21
CA ILE A 35 -25.63 1.50 0.05
C ILE A 35 -26.77 2.10 0.88
N ALA A 36 -26.47 2.87 1.92
CA ALA A 36 -27.48 3.48 2.79
C ALA A 36 -28.39 4.46 2.03
N ILE A 37 -27.81 5.32 1.18
CA ILE A 37 -28.56 6.23 0.31
C ILE A 37 -29.32 5.43 -0.76
N GLY A 38 -28.69 4.36 -1.26
CA GLY A 38 -29.21 3.49 -2.31
C GLY A 38 -30.49 2.72 -1.94
N GLY A 39 -30.66 2.44 -0.65
CA GLY A 39 -31.80 1.69 -0.10
C GLY A 39 -33.05 2.52 0.22
N VAL A 40 -33.03 3.83 -0.04
CA VAL A 40 -34.22 4.67 0.09
C VAL A 40 -35.17 4.38 -1.07
N ASP A 41 -36.48 4.27 -0.79
CA ASP A 41 -37.55 4.04 -1.78
C ASP A 41 -37.81 5.26 -2.69
N ASN A 42 -36.76 5.69 -3.40
CA ASN A 42 -36.77 6.75 -4.37
C ASN A 42 -35.74 6.45 -5.44
N MET A 43 -36.18 6.36 -6.69
CA MET A 43 -35.36 5.99 -7.84
C MET A 43 -34.10 6.87 -8.00
N VAL A 44 -34.21 8.18 -7.72
CA VAL A 44 -33.09 9.11 -7.86
C VAL A 44 -32.04 8.84 -6.78
N PHE A 45 -32.45 8.68 -5.52
CA PHE A 45 -31.53 8.36 -4.43
C PHE A 45 -30.92 6.97 -4.60
N SER A 46 -31.69 5.99 -5.09
CA SER A 46 -31.19 4.65 -5.38
C SER A 46 -30.07 4.68 -6.42
N LEU A 47 -30.25 5.43 -7.50
CA LEU A 47 -29.26 5.56 -8.57
C LEU A 47 -28.00 6.31 -8.11
N VAL A 48 -28.17 7.41 -7.35
CA VAL A 48 -27.05 8.16 -6.78
C VAL A 48 -26.27 7.30 -5.78
N GLY A 49 -26.95 6.57 -4.90
CA GLY A 49 -26.33 5.67 -3.94
C GLY A 49 -25.54 4.56 -4.63
N GLY A 50 -26.09 3.96 -5.69
CA GLY A 50 -25.41 2.97 -6.52
C GLY A 50 -24.13 3.52 -7.17
N LEU A 51 -24.17 4.75 -7.71
CA LEU A 51 -22.98 5.40 -8.28
C LEU A 51 -21.90 5.69 -7.23
N ILE A 52 -22.28 6.14 -6.04
CA ILE A 52 -21.35 6.37 -4.93
C ILE A 52 -20.72 5.04 -4.47
N ALA A 53 -21.52 3.99 -4.34
CA ALA A 53 -21.03 2.67 -3.98
C ALA A 53 -20.05 2.12 -5.03
N LEU A 54 -20.38 2.25 -6.32
CA LEU A 54 -19.52 1.84 -7.43
C LEU A 54 -18.20 2.64 -7.44
N ALA A 55 -18.26 3.96 -7.30
CA ALA A 55 -17.08 4.82 -7.24
C ALA A 55 -16.18 4.45 -6.06
N SER A 56 -16.78 4.18 -4.90
CA SER A 56 -16.05 3.76 -3.70
C SER A 56 -15.36 2.41 -3.88
N PHE A 57 -16.03 1.46 -4.53
CA PHE A 57 -15.45 0.17 -4.88
C PHE A 57 -14.29 0.30 -5.86
N LEU A 58 -14.44 1.11 -6.91
CA LEU A 58 -13.37 1.39 -7.88
C LEU A 58 -12.16 2.06 -7.23
N ALA A 59 -12.41 3.02 -6.33
CA ALA A 59 -11.35 3.68 -5.57
C ALA A 59 -10.61 2.68 -4.65
N PHE A 60 -11.32 1.75 -4.02
CA PHE A 60 -10.71 0.69 -3.21
C PHE A 60 -9.81 -0.20 -4.07
N TYR A 61 -10.33 -0.67 -5.21
CA TYR A 61 -9.57 -1.50 -6.14
C TYR A 61 -8.30 -0.79 -6.64
N ALA A 62 -8.43 0.48 -7.06
CA ALA A 62 -7.29 1.28 -7.49
C ALA A 62 -6.26 1.49 -6.36
N GLY A 63 -6.73 1.72 -5.13
CA GLY A 63 -5.87 1.84 -3.95
C GLY A 63 -5.05 0.56 -3.68
N MET A 64 -5.70 -0.61 -3.76
CA MET A 64 -5.04 -1.90 -3.59
C MET A 64 -4.00 -2.18 -4.69
N MET A 65 -4.31 -1.86 -5.94
CA MET A 65 -3.35 -1.98 -7.05
C MET A 65 -2.18 -1.01 -6.89
N GLY A 66 -2.42 0.20 -6.39
CA GLY A 66 -1.36 1.17 -6.09
C GLY A 66 -0.41 0.69 -4.99
N ILE A 67 -0.93 0.02 -3.95
CA ILE A 67 -0.10 -0.61 -2.91
C ILE A 67 0.78 -1.71 -3.50
N LEU A 68 0.21 -2.59 -4.32
CA LEU A 68 0.96 -3.67 -4.97
C LEU A 68 2.10 -3.10 -5.82
N TYR A 69 1.81 -2.07 -6.61
CA TYR A 69 2.81 -1.40 -7.43
C TYR A 69 3.92 -0.78 -6.58
N LYS A 70 3.56 -0.10 -5.49
CA LYS A 70 4.53 0.49 -4.55
C LYS A 70 5.46 -0.58 -3.96
N VAL A 71 4.92 -1.71 -3.50
CA VAL A 71 5.72 -2.80 -2.94
C VAL A 71 6.74 -3.33 -3.94
N ILE A 72 6.34 -3.49 -5.20
CA ILE A 72 7.25 -3.94 -6.26
C ILE A 72 8.32 -2.89 -6.54
N ALA A 73 7.94 -1.60 -6.67
CA ALA A 73 8.86 -0.51 -6.95
C ALA A 73 9.91 -0.33 -5.85
N ASP A 74 9.49 -0.36 -4.58
CA ASP A 74 10.39 -0.25 -3.43
C ASP A 74 11.33 -1.46 -3.36
N GLY A 75 10.81 -2.68 -3.62
CA GLY A 75 11.62 -3.89 -3.68
C GLY A 75 12.69 -3.87 -4.79
N VAL A 76 12.33 -3.37 -5.97
CA VAL A 76 13.29 -3.20 -7.09
C VAL A 76 14.36 -2.18 -6.75
N THR A 77 13.98 -1.06 -6.12
CA THR A 77 14.91 0.01 -5.73
C THR A 77 15.98 -0.50 -4.77
N VAL A 78 15.56 -1.18 -3.69
CA VAL A 78 16.48 -1.80 -2.73
C VAL A 78 17.37 -2.85 -3.40
N GLY A 79 16.83 -3.62 -4.34
CA GLY A 79 17.59 -4.60 -5.11
C GLY A 79 18.71 -3.97 -5.96
N ILE A 80 18.44 -2.83 -6.61
CA ILE A 80 19.43 -2.10 -7.41
C ILE A 80 20.51 -1.48 -6.51
N GLU A 81 20.13 -0.91 -5.37
CA GLU A 81 21.07 -0.33 -4.40
C GLU A 81 22.04 -1.39 -3.86
N ALA A 82 21.54 -2.58 -3.51
CA ALA A 82 22.36 -3.68 -3.02
C ALA A 82 23.38 -4.21 -4.04
N VAL A 83 23.15 -4.02 -5.33
CA VAL A 83 24.10 -4.39 -6.40
C VAL A 83 25.15 -3.29 -6.63
N ASN A 84 24.78 -2.03 -6.41
CA ASN A 84 25.64 -0.88 -6.65
C ASN A 84 26.51 -0.48 -5.44
N GLU A 85 26.24 -1.00 -4.25
CA GLU A 85 27.16 -0.85 -3.10
C GLU A 85 28.51 -1.52 -3.44
N PRO A 86 29.60 -0.74 -3.57
CA PRO A 86 30.92 -1.30 -3.80
C PRO A 86 31.31 -2.15 -2.59
N SER A 87 31.80 -3.36 -2.84
CA SER A 87 32.45 -4.20 -1.84
C SER A 87 33.56 -3.40 -1.14
N GLU A 88 33.24 -2.72 -0.05
CA GLU A 88 34.25 -2.01 0.73
C GLU A 88 35.30 -3.03 1.14
N THR A 89 36.52 -2.67 0.78
CA THR A 89 37.70 -3.50 0.77
C THR A 89 37.94 -3.99 2.18
N ARG A 90 37.68 -5.28 2.44
CA ARG A 90 38.21 -5.98 3.61
C ARG A 90 39.73 -5.98 3.50
N THR A 91 40.35 -4.89 3.93
CA THR A 91 41.80 -4.84 4.11
C THR A 91 42.11 -5.82 5.24
N PRO A 92 42.84 -6.92 4.99
CA PRO A 92 43.15 -7.88 6.04
C PRO A 92 43.97 -7.17 7.14
N PRO A 93 43.75 -7.50 8.42
CA PRO A 93 44.54 -6.92 9.51
C PRO A 93 46.01 -7.26 9.29
N ARG A 94 46.88 -6.24 9.28
CA ARG A 94 48.33 -6.44 9.22
C ARG A 94 48.77 -7.30 10.41
N PRO A 95 49.47 -8.42 10.17
CA PRO A 95 50.08 -9.17 11.26
C PRO A 95 51.14 -8.28 11.94
N LYS A 96 51.12 -8.28 13.28
CA LYS A 96 52.20 -7.70 14.10
C LYS A 96 53.38 -8.66 14.15
#